data_AF-A0A421JSX6-F1
#
_entry.id   AF-A0A421JSX6-F1
#
_cell.length_a   1.000
_cell.length_b   1.000
_cell.length_c   1.000
_cell.angle_alpha   90.00
_cell.angle_beta   90.00
_cell.angle_gamma   90.00
#
_symmetry.space_group_name_H-M   'P 1'
#
loop_
_entity.id
_entity.type
_entity.pdbx_description
1 polymer ?
#
loop_
_entity_poly.entity_id
_entity_poly.type
_entity_poly.pdbx_seq_one_letter_code
_entity_poly.pdbx_strand_id
1 'polypeptide(L)'
;MKLFLLFNLLFLGVVSLDISSPTTSTSASISGVPLIIEPTGALLLVNAIQFVVTSFSVRSLGEFFFRTNSASRVDVQLLDNSGYILFDIRQINTLSLVIHNNNNNNGDLIIYGTNLDVSVEQITNTGSIIFWGQTGNLFITNPINKGSICFHSQLVQYLNPGGAGCFYLSRSTVIVNNALSDFIPTVVFDGTNNEFRVQTVPQVLYFYLINFGTGATISVPNSGYTSFAYVPDVGFLEVFISSRAIILNIGAQYDITKFAITTDATLVHIKYNDVSPSGANQGGCSCVLDIKTPPTAITTEVQTTSNEVEETTSEIETTSEAETTNNGPDHDNHDDKGNENNKGNNNDSGKGNGNSNGKGNDNENSKGNDKDKGNGNNGRGHKREIDADNSAGSSSTNPISTLIIIGSIWLAIV
;
A
#
# COMPACT_ATOMS: atom_id res chain seq x y z
N MET A 1 29.30 -5.42 27.29
CA MET A 1 28.02 -5.44 28.04
C MET A 1 26.91 -4.86 27.15
N LYS A 2 26.22 -5.67 26.33
CA LYS A 2 25.20 -5.19 25.36
C LYS A 2 23.78 -5.80 25.53
N LEU A 3 23.56 -6.60 26.58
CA LEU A 3 22.30 -7.36 26.77
C LEU A 3 21.30 -6.71 27.74
N PHE A 4 21.74 -5.71 28.52
CA PHE A 4 21.00 -5.22 29.69
C PHE A 4 19.92 -4.16 29.43
N LEU A 5 19.88 -3.57 28.23
CA LEU A 5 18.91 -2.51 27.90
C LEU A 5 17.53 -3.07 27.54
N LEU A 6 17.46 -4.21 26.83
CA LEU A 6 16.18 -4.84 26.46
C LEU A 6 15.54 -5.65 27.60
N PHE A 7 16.34 -6.22 28.51
CA PHE A 7 15.79 -7.08 29.57
C PHE A 7 15.07 -6.30 30.68
N ASN A 8 15.37 -5.01 30.87
CA ASN A 8 14.71 -4.15 31.87
C ASN A 8 13.40 -3.51 31.39
N LEU A 9 13.10 -3.51 30.08
CA LEU A 9 11.85 -2.94 29.57
C LEU A 9 10.58 -3.67 30.07
N LEU A 10 10.71 -4.93 30.52
CA LEU A 10 9.58 -5.77 30.92
C LEU A 10 9.05 -5.51 32.34
N PHE A 11 9.73 -4.73 33.17
CA PHE A 11 9.37 -4.51 34.59
C PHE A 11 8.91 -3.10 34.95
N LEU A 12 8.88 -2.16 34.00
CA LEU A 12 8.58 -0.74 34.24
C LEU A 12 7.37 -0.21 33.46
N GLY A 13 6.35 -1.05 33.25
CA GLY A 13 5.02 -0.62 32.76
C GLY A 13 5.03 0.12 31.42
N VAL A 14 5.94 -0.26 30.51
CA VAL A 14 6.19 0.47 29.26
C VAL A 14 4.94 0.49 28.36
N VAL A 15 4.37 1.69 28.21
CA VAL A 15 3.12 1.90 27.46
C VAL A 15 3.32 1.80 25.94
N SER A 16 4.51 2.13 25.45
CA SER A 16 4.90 2.03 24.04
C SER A 16 6.42 2.01 23.89
N LEU A 17 6.93 1.32 22.86
CA LEU A 17 8.32 1.45 22.41
C LEU A 17 8.41 2.56 21.36
N ASP A 18 9.17 3.61 21.66
CA ASP A 18 9.46 4.74 20.76
C ASP A 18 10.90 4.60 20.23
N ILE A 19 11.05 4.66 18.91
CA ILE A 19 12.34 4.71 18.22
C ILE A 19 12.48 6.06 17.52
N SER A 20 13.25 6.96 18.13
CA SER A 20 13.55 8.30 17.62
C SER A 20 14.97 8.44 17.05
N SER A 21 15.78 7.37 17.05
CA SER A 21 17.12 7.35 16.45
C SER A 21 17.51 5.97 15.88
N PRO A 22 18.50 5.88 14.95
CA PRO A 22 18.90 4.62 14.31
C PRO A 22 19.34 3.50 15.29
N THR A 23 18.46 2.53 15.48
CA THR A 23 18.55 1.43 16.44
C THR A 23 18.62 0.09 15.72
N THR A 24 19.52 -0.79 16.14
CA THR A 24 19.60 -2.18 15.64
C THR A 24 19.44 -3.15 16.80
N SER A 25 18.56 -4.15 16.64
CA SER A 25 18.31 -5.18 17.64
C SER A 25 18.40 -6.58 17.02
N THR A 26 19.25 -7.43 17.61
CA THR A 26 19.53 -8.80 17.14
C THR A 26 18.83 -9.83 18.01
N SER A 27 18.17 -10.82 17.41
CA SER A 27 17.43 -11.89 18.10
C SER A 27 16.32 -11.37 19.04
N ALA A 28 15.72 -10.22 18.69
CA ALA A 28 14.64 -9.62 19.44
C ALA A 28 13.39 -10.52 19.49
N SER A 29 12.65 -10.42 20.59
CA SER A 29 11.21 -10.65 20.59
C SER A 29 10.55 -9.33 20.97
N ILE A 30 9.69 -8.82 20.09
CA ILE A 30 8.74 -7.74 20.42
C ILE A 30 7.38 -8.41 20.49
N SER A 31 6.69 -8.28 21.62
CA SER A 31 5.42 -8.97 21.87
C SER A 31 4.50 -8.13 22.76
N GLY A 32 3.30 -7.82 22.27
CA GLY A 32 2.20 -7.24 23.05
C GLY A 32 2.27 -5.73 23.31
N VAL A 33 3.32 -5.05 22.85
CA VAL A 33 3.52 -3.60 23.01
C VAL A 33 3.21 -2.82 21.73
N PRO A 34 2.79 -1.54 21.83
CA PRO A 34 2.84 -0.62 20.70
C PRO A 34 4.28 -0.30 20.30
N LEU A 35 4.52 -0.12 19.00
CA LEU A 35 5.77 0.39 18.45
C LEU A 35 5.49 1.66 17.64
N ILE A 36 6.27 2.70 17.91
CA ILE A 36 6.28 3.95 17.14
C ILE A 36 7.71 4.19 16.63
N ILE A 37 7.85 4.57 15.37
CA ILE A 37 9.10 5.02 14.76
C ILE A 37 8.89 6.45 14.29
N GLU A 38 9.58 7.38 14.94
CA GLU A 38 9.47 8.82 14.69
C GLU A 38 10.30 9.24 13.44
N PRO A 39 10.15 10.47 12.91
CA PRO A 39 10.79 10.91 11.64
C PRO A 39 12.32 10.83 11.56
N THR A 40 13.02 10.74 12.70
CA THR A 40 14.48 10.53 12.79
C THR A 40 14.86 9.12 13.21
N GLY A 41 13.85 8.27 13.47
CA GLY A 41 13.97 6.90 13.89
C GLY A 41 14.20 5.94 12.73
N ALA A 42 15.08 4.97 12.95
CA ALA A 42 15.16 3.80 12.11
C ALA A 42 15.32 2.56 13.00
N LEU A 43 14.50 1.54 12.80
CA LEU A 43 14.59 0.27 13.54
C LEU A 43 14.96 -0.88 12.61
N LEU A 44 16.15 -1.43 12.81
CA LEU A 44 16.60 -2.67 12.17
C LEU A 44 16.48 -3.84 13.15
N LEU A 45 15.53 -4.74 12.90
CA LEU A 45 15.39 -6.03 13.56
C LEU A 45 16.10 -7.12 12.74
N VAL A 46 17.04 -7.83 13.36
CA VAL A 46 17.83 -8.90 12.72
C VAL A 46 17.60 -10.22 13.45
N ASN A 47 17.16 -11.24 12.73
CA ASN A 47 16.84 -12.59 13.23
C ASN A 47 15.84 -12.57 14.40
N ALA A 48 14.90 -11.62 14.36
CA ALA A 48 13.89 -11.47 15.39
C ALA A 48 12.97 -12.70 15.42
N ILE A 49 12.90 -13.34 16.58
CA ILE A 49 12.16 -14.59 16.82
C ILE A 49 10.64 -14.34 16.76
N GLN A 50 10.22 -13.12 17.08
CA GLN A 50 8.82 -12.72 17.12
C GLN A 50 8.69 -11.20 16.97
N PHE A 51 7.70 -10.75 16.20
CA PHE A 51 7.30 -9.35 16.10
C PHE A 51 5.76 -9.28 16.13
N VAL A 52 5.22 -9.20 17.34
CA VAL A 52 3.78 -9.14 17.63
C VAL A 52 3.48 -7.82 18.34
N VAL A 53 2.78 -6.90 17.67
CA VAL A 53 2.60 -5.52 18.12
C VAL A 53 1.13 -5.10 18.12
N THR A 54 0.69 -4.46 19.19
CA THR A 54 -0.71 -4.03 19.39
C THR A 54 -1.06 -2.76 18.62
N SER A 55 -0.06 -1.99 18.22
CA SER A 55 -0.11 -0.92 17.24
C SER A 55 1.29 -0.71 16.67
N PHE A 56 1.40 -0.40 15.38
CA PHE A 56 2.65 -0.14 14.70
C PHE A 56 2.52 1.12 13.85
N SER A 57 3.09 2.22 14.33
CA SER A 57 3.13 3.50 13.60
C SER A 57 4.54 3.79 13.11
N VAL A 58 4.68 4.13 11.84
CA VAL A 58 5.93 4.60 11.24
C VAL A 58 5.65 5.96 10.62
N ARG A 59 6.20 7.00 11.26
CA ARG A 59 5.98 8.40 10.85
C ARG A 59 6.68 8.69 9.52
N SER A 60 6.28 9.79 8.88
CA SER A 60 6.97 10.29 7.68
C SER A 60 8.47 10.44 7.95
N LEU A 61 9.30 9.99 7.01
CA LEU A 61 10.77 9.84 7.12
C LEU A 61 11.28 8.74 8.09
N GLY A 62 10.45 8.18 8.97
CA GLY A 62 10.81 7.04 9.82
C GLY A 62 10.95 5.74 9.02
N GLU A 63 11.83 4.84 9.46
CA GLU A 63 12.18 3.63 8.70
C GLU A 63 12.18 2.33 9.54
N PHE A 64 11.56 1.28 9.02
CA PHE A 64 11.58 -0.06 9.62
C PHE A 64 12.18 -1.09 8.67
N PHE A 65 13.03 -1.95 9.24
CA PHE A 65 13.67 -3.05 8.54
C PHE A 65 13.60 -4.32 9.39
N PHE A 66 12.77 -5.28 8.97
CA PHE A 66 12.74 -6.61 9.54
C PHE A 66 13.49 -7.56 8.62
N ARG A 67 14.53 -8.23 9.15
CA ARG A 67 15.31 -9.27 8.47
C ARG A 67 15.39 -10.50 9.36
N THR A 68 15.14 -11.69 8.83
CA THR A 68 15.32 -12.92 9.60
C THR A 68 15.80 -14.11 8.77
N ASN A 69 16.69 -14.91 9.37
CA ASN A 69 17.09 -16.24 8.90
C ASN A 69 16.45 -17.39 9.72
N SER A 70 15.59 -17.06 10.69
CA SER A 70 14.90 -18.01 11.56
C SER A 70 13.39 -17.91 11.37
N ALA A 71 12.69 -19.04 11.57
CA ALA A 71 11.23 -19.07 11.59
C ALA A 71 10.73 -18.12 12.68
N SER A 72 9.85 -17.21 12.28
CA SER A 72 9.35 -16.10 13.10
C SER A 72 7.84 -15.95 12.87
N ARG A 73 7.20 -15.05 13.62
CA ARG A 73 5.82 -14.61 13.38
C ARG A 73 5.79 -13.09 13.38
N VAL A 74 5.20 -12.52 12.32
CA VAL A 74 4.81 -11.11 12.29
C VAL A 74 3.30 -11.03 12.47
N ASP A 75 2.87 -10.27 13.47
CA ASP A 75 1.46 -10.03 13.78
C ASP A 75 1.27 -8.56 14.20
N VAL A 76 0.64 -7.78 13.33
CA VAL A 76 0.45 -6.34 13.50
C VAL A 76 -1.04 -6.09 13.66
N GLN A 77 -1.48 -5.77 14.88
CA GLN A 77 -2.91 -5.60 15.17
C GLN A 77 -3.51 -4.35 14.50
N LEU A 78 -2.72 -3.27 14.41
CA LEU A 78 -3.04 -2.03 13.70
C LEU A 78 -1.75 -1.44 13.11
N LEU A 79 -1.80 -1.04 11.83
CA LEU A 79 -0.71 -0.40 11.09
C LEU A 79 -1.05 1.05 10.71
N ASP A 80 -0.14 1.97 10.96
CA ASP A 80 -0.20 3.38 10.59
C ASP A 80 1.12 3.80 9.91
N ASN A 81 1.27 3.49 8.62
CA ASN A 81 2.52 3.69 7.88
C ASN A 81 2.50 4.93 6.99
N SER A 82 3.17 5.99 7.45
CA SER A 82 3.52 7.19 6.68
C SER A 82 5.00 7.21 6.22
N GLY A 83 5.81 6.23 6.63
CA GLY A 83 7.25 6.19 6.37
C GLY A 83 7.64 5.05 5.42
N TYR A 84 8.70 4.32 5.75
CA TYR A 84 9.20 3.18 4.97
C TYR A 84 9.24 1.92 5.82
N ILE A 85 8.66 0.82 5.33
CA ILE A 85 8.62 -0.48 6.01
C ILE A 85 9.12 -1.57 5.06
N LEU A 86 10.15 -2.32 5.46
CA LEU A 86 10.64 -3.50 4.75
C LEU A 86 10.58 -4.76 5.63
N PHE A 87 9.85 -5.77 5.17
CA PHE A 87 9.95 -7.16 5.64
C PHE A 87 10.75 -7.99 4.63
N ASP A 88 12.06 -8.16 4.88
CA ASP A 88 13.00 -8.90 4.05
C ASP A 88 13.21 -10.31 4.63
N ILE A 89 12.40 -11.25 4.12
CA ILE A 89 12.26 -12.62 4.62
C ILE A 89 12.95 -13.66 3.71
N ARG A 90 13.76 -13.24 2.74
CA ARG A 90 14.43 -14.11 1.75
C ARG A 90 15.23 -15.27 2.34
N GLN A 91 15.73 -15.13 3.56
CA GLN A 91 16.55 -16.14 4.23
C GLN A 91 15.74 -17.24 4.93
N ILE A 92 14.40 -17.18 4.85
CA ILE A 92 13.49 -18.25 5.29
C ILE A 92 12.55 -18.67 4.16
N ASN A 93 12.07 -19.92 4.22
CA ASN A 93 11.22 -20.47 3.15
C ASN A 93 9.86 -19.79 3.09
N THR A 94 9.23 -19.53 4.23
CA THR A 94 7.97 -18.78 4.37
C THR A 94 7.95 -18.05 5.72
N LEU A 95 7.24 -16.93 5.78
CA LEU A 95 6.84 -16.24 7.00
C LEU A 95 5.34 -16.04 6.95
N SER A 96 4.62 -16.43 7.99
CA SER A 96 3.23 -15.98 8.17
C SER A 96 3.26 -14.55 8.70
N LEU A 97 2.79 -13.62 7.87
CA LEU A 97 2.72 -12.18 8.15
C LEU A 97 1.26 -11.78 8.19
N VAL A 98 0.76 -11.39 9.37
CA VAL A 98 -0.62 -10.93 9.54
C VAL A 98 -0.64 -9.46 9.92
N ILE A 99 -1.35 -8.66 9.13
CA ILE A 99 -1.76 -7.29 9.45
C ILE A 99 -3.29 -7.35 9.63
N HIS A 100 -3.78 -7.07 10.84
CA HIS A 100 -5.20 -7.26 11.19
C HIS A 100 -6.05 -6.12 10.64
N ASN A 101 -6.59 -5.19 11.45
CA ASN A 101 -7.66 -4.29 10.99
C ASN A 101 -7.40 -2.80 11.30
N ASN A 102 -8.23 -1.93 10.70
CA ASN A 102 -8.15 -0.47 10.80
C ASN A 102 -6.81 0.13 10.34
N ASN A 103 -6.23 -0.42 9.26
CA ASN A 103 -4.87 -0.11 8.82
C ASN A 103 -4.82 1.06 7.82
N ASN A 104 -3.77 1.88 7.90
CA ASN A 104 -3.47 2.96 6.95
C ASN A 104 -2.05 2.79 6.39
N ASN A 105 -1.91 2.94 5.06
CA ASN A 105 -0.63 2.98 4.38
C ASN A 105 -0.59 4.17 3.40
N ASN A 106 0.09 5.24 3.80
CA ASN A 106 0.37 6.42 2.99
C ASN A 106 1.87 6.59 2.67
N GLY A 107 2.74 5.74 3.22
CA GLY A 107 4.14 5.56 2.85
C GLY A 107 4.39 4.29 2.02
N ASP A 108 5.59 3.72 2.14
CA ASP A 108 6.02 2.50 1.45
C ASP A 108 5.97 1.27 2.37
N LEU A 109 5.30 0.20 1.92
CA LEU A 109 5.27 -1.11 2.59
C LEU A 109 5.77 -2.20 1.62
N ILE A 110 6.97 -2.73 1.89
CA ILE A 110 7.63 -3.73 1.05
C ILE A 110 7.72 -5.06 1.81
N ILE A 111 7.21 -6.13 1.21
CA ILE A 111 7.32 -7.50 1.71
C ILE A 111 8.07 -8.31 0.64
N TYR A 112 9.29 -8.73 0.97
CA TYR A 112 10.25 -9.31 0.01
C TYR A 112 10.76 -10.67 0.50
N GLY A 113 10.50 -11.73 -0.27
CA GLY A 113 10.77 -13.10 0.15
C GLY A 113 10.86 -14.11 -0.99
N THR A 114 10.76 -15.39 -0.62
CA THR A 114 10.76 -16.52 -1.57
C THR A 114 9.34 -17.02 -1.81
N ASN A 115 8.69 -17.52 -0.76
CA ASN A 115 7.25 -17.78 -0.70
C ASN A 115 6.63 -16.79 0.30
N LEU A 116 5.63 -16.01 -0.12
CA LEU A 116 4.92 -15.07 0.75
C LEU A 116 3.63 -15.71 1.28
N ASP A 117 3.39 -15.65 2.59
CA ASP A 117 2.16 -16.09 3.24
C ASP A 117 1.62 -14.91 4.07
N VAL A 118 0.77 -14.09 3.45
CA VAL A 118 0.40 -12.78 4.01
C VAL A 118 -1.11 -12.62 4.09
N SER A 119 -1.60 -12.20 5.26
CA SER A 119 -2.96 -11.69 5.43
C SER A 119 -2.94 -10.20 5.77
N VAL A 120 -3.80 -9.41 5.11
CA VAL A 120 -3.99 -7.97 5.36
C VAL A 120 -5.48 -7.64 5.36
N GLU A 121 -6.05 -7.21 6.48
CA GLU A 121 -7.47 -6.81 6.54
C GLU A 121 -7.63 -5.28 6.63
N GLN A 122 -8.80 -4.79 6.20
CA GLN A 122 -9.28 -3.40 6.38
C GLN A 122 -8.21 -2.32 6.22
N ILE A 123 -7.45 -2.38 5.12
CA ILE A 123 -6.36 -1.45 4.82
C ILE A 123 -6.80 -0.36 3.85
N THR A 124 -6.60 0.91 4.23
CA THR A 124 -6.67 2.05 3.32
C THR A 124 -5.27 2.35 2.79
N ASN A 125 -5.05 2.10 1.50
CA ASN A 125 -3.77 2.37 0.83
C ASN A 125 -3.85 3.63 -0.03
N THR A 126 -3.06 4.65 0.29
CA THR A 126 -2.80 5.81 -0.57
C THR A 126 -1.33 5.90 -1.02
N GLY A 127 -0.43 5.16 -0.38
CA GLY A 127 0.99 5.06 -0.72
C GLY A 127 1.31 3.89 -1.65
N SER A 128 2.38 3.16 -1.34
CA SER A 128 2.87 2.00 -2.10
C SER A 128 2.86 0.73 -1.25
N ILE A 129 2.41 -0.38 -1.83
CA ILE A 129 2.58 -1.73 -1.26
C ILE A 129 3.23 -2.64 -2.31
N ILE A 130 4.33 -3.30 -1.96
CA ILE A 130 5.09 -4.16 -2.87
C ILE A 130 5.21 -5.57 -2.27
N PHE A 131 4.56 -6.54 -2.91
CA PHE A 131 4.70 -7.96 -2.60
C PHE A 131 5.64 -8.61 -3.62
N TRP A 132 6.92 -8.72 -3.25
CA TRP A 132 7.95 -9.25 -4.14
C TRP A 132 8.37 -10.67 -3.73
N GLY A 133 8.03 -11.66 -4.54
CA GLY A 133 8.37 -13.06 -4.28
C GLY A 133 8.66 -13.89 -5.53
N GLN A 134 8.90 -15.17 -5.33
CA GLN A 134 8.95 -16.18 -6.40
C GLN A 134 7.65 -16.99 -6.49
N THR A 135 6.94 -17.08 -5.38
CA THR A 135 5.61 -17.63 -5.20
C THR A 135 4.95 -16.98 -3.98
N GLY A 136 3.68 -17.24 -3.71
CA GLY A 136 3.00 -16.81 -2.50
C GLY A 136 1.48 -16.87 -2.58
N ASN A 137 0.84 -16.92 -1.40
CA ASN A 137 -0.59 -16.74 -1.23
C ASN A 137 -0.81 -15.47 -0.39
N LEU A 138 -1.51 -14.50 -0.97
CA LEU A 138 -1.85 -13.24 -0.32
C LEU A 138 -3.36 -13.18 -0.12
N PHE A 139 -3.81 -12.93 1.11
CA PHE A 139 -5.22 -12.74 1.46
C PHE A 139 -5.43 -11.29 1.87
N ILE A 140 -6.17 -10.52 1.09
CA ILE A 140 -6.39 -9.10 1.35
C ILE A 140 -7.89 -8.83 1.40
N THR A 141 -8.39 -8.40 2.57
CA THR A 141 -9.81 -8.47 2.92
C THR A 141 -10.37 -7.10 3.34
N ASN A 142 -11.42 -6.65 2.66
CA ASN A 142 -11.99 -5.29 2.75
C ASN A 142 -10.98 -4.13 2.49
N PRO A 143 -10.05 -4.21 1.51
CA PRO A 143 -9.12 -3.12 1.24
C PRO A 143 -9.79 -1.94 0.51
N ILE A 144 -9.33 -0.72 0.78
CA ILE A 144 -9.64 0.48 -0.03
C ILE A 144 -8.34 0.95 -0.67
N ASN A 145 -8.12 0.58 -1.94
CA ASN A 145 -6.90 0.96 -2.66
C ASN A 145 -7.12 2.25 -3.45
N LYS A 146 -6.27 3.25 -3.19
CA LYS A 146 -6.16 4.52 -3.93
C LYS A 146 -4.72 4.80 -4.39
N GLY A 147 -3.73 4.16 -3.75
CA GLY A 147 -2.32 4.18 -4.10
C GLY A 147 -1.95 3.11 -5.12
N SER A 148 -0.71 2.62 -5.05
CA SER A 148 -0.19 1.53 -5.89
C SER A 148 -0.02 0.24 -5.09
N ILE A 149 -0.30 -0.91 -5.70
CA ILE A 149 0.01 -2.24 -5.17
C ILE A 149 0.71 -3.06 -6.27
N CYS A 150 1.87 -3.64 -5.97
CA CYS A 150 2.59 -4.56 -6.85
C CYS A 150 2.50 -6.01 -6.36
N PHE A 151 2.28 -6.93 -7.30
CA PHE A 151 2.34 -8.36 -7.10
C PHE A 151 3.34 -9.00 -8.08
N HIS A 152 4.49 -9.47 -7.57
CA HIS A 152 5.47 -10.22 -8.37
C HIS A 152 5.44 -11.72 -8.03
N SER A 153 5.01 -12.54 -8.98
CA SER A 153 4.82 -13.99 -8.89
C SER A 153 3.95 -14.43 -7.69
N GLN A 154 2.75 -13.86 -7.55
CA GLN A 154 1.84 -14.09 -6.41
C GLN A 154 0.46 -14.61 -6.84
N LEU A 155 -0.17 -15.42 -5.99
CA LEU A 155 -1.61 -15.71 -6.03
C LEU A 155 -2.31 -14.88 -4.95
N VAL A 156 -3.29 -14.06 -5.34
CA VAL A 156 -3.94 -13.09 -4.46
C VAL A 156 -5.44 -13.34 -4.38
N GLN A 157 -5.96 -13.51 -3.16
CA GLN A 157 -7.38 -13.42 -2.85
C GLN A 157 -7.69 -11.98 -2.42
N TYR A 158 -8.52 -11.28 -3.19
CA TYR A 158 -8.82 -9.87 -3.00
C TYR A 158 -10.32 -9.72 -2.70
N LEU A 159 -10.67 -9.75 -1.41
CA LEU A 159 -12.05 -9.92 -0.92
C LEU A 159 -12.68 -8.57 -0.55
N ASN A 160 -13.90 -8.32 -1.03
CA ASN A 160 -14.66 -7.08 -0.83
C ASN A 160 -13.86 -5.77 -1.11
N PRO A 161 -13.09 -5.66 -2.22
CA PRO A 161 -12.22 -4.51 -2.44
C PRO A 161 -12.97 -3.27 -2.93
N GLY A 162 -12.47 -2.10 -2.56
CA GLY A 162 -12.92 -0.79 -3.03
C GLY A 162 -11.77 0.12 -3.50
N GLY A 163 -12.15 1.29 -4.02
CA GLY A 163 -11.26 2.33 -4.51
C GLY A 163 -10.72 2.13 -5.95
N ALA A 164 -10.15 3.21 -6.48
CA ALA A 164 -9.68 3.34 -7.87
C ALA A 164 -8.14 3.30 -8.01
N GLY A 165 -7.45 2.66 -7.06
CA GLY A 165 -5.99 2.53 -7.06
C GLY A 165 -5.43 1.67 -8.18
N CYS A 166 -4.11 1.64 -8.29
CA CYS A 166 -3.39 0.92 -9.33
C CYS A 166 -2.81 -0.41 -8.83
N PHE A 167 -2.85 -1.41 -9.70
CA PHE A 167 -2.33 -2.76 -9.49
C PHE A 167 -1.32 -3.09 -10.58
N TYR A 168 -0.11 -3.51 -10.20
CA TYR A 168 0.92 -3.99 -11.12
C TYR A 168 1.09 -5.50 -10.95
N LEU A 169 0.88 -6.26 -12.03
CA LEU A 169 0.94 -7.72 -12.04
C LEU A 169 2.10 -8.16 -12.94
N SER A 170 3.10 -8.82 -12.35
CA SER A 170 4.14 -9.55 -13.08
C SER A 170 4.14 -11.02 -12.65
N ARG A 171 3.79 -11.92 -13.57
CA ARG A 171 3.58 -13.37 -13.35
C ARG A 171 2.56 -13.70 -12.23
N SER A 172 1.56 -12.84 -12.02
CA SER A 172 0.66 -12.92 -10.85
C SER A 172 -0.82 -13.11 -11.23
N THR A 173 -1.55 -13.83 -10.37
CA THR A 173 -2.99 -14.04 -10.47
C THR A 173 -3.70 -13.32 -9.33
N VAL A 174 -4.56 -12.35 -9.64
CA VAL A 174 -5.40 -11.63 -8.66
C VAL A 174 -6.85 -12.08 -8.81
N ILE A 175 -7.44 -12.54 -7.71
CA ILE A 175 -8.78 -13.11 -7.65
C ILE A 175 -9.69 -12.20 -6.80
N VAL A 176 -10.44 -11.35 -7.50
CA VAL A 176 -11.39 -10.38 -6.94
C VAL A 176 -12.72 -11.06 -6.62
N ASN A 177 -13.13 -10.94 -5.35
CA ASN A 177 -14.44 -11.37 -4.85
C ASN A 177 -15.22 -10.17 -4.34
N ASN A 178 -16.49 -10.03 -4.76
CA ASN A 178 -17.46 -9.07 -4.22
C ASN A 178 -17.01 -7.60 -4.24
N ALA A 179 -16.46 -7.16 -5.36
CA ALA A 179 -16.03 -5.77 -5.58
C ALA A 179 -17.10 -4.74 -5.15
N LEU A 180 -16.67 -3.73 -4.39
CA LEU A 180 -17.50 -2.61 -3.95
C LEU A 180 -17.82 -1.68 -5.13
N SER A 181 -18.81 -0.80 -4.95
CA SER A 181 -19.29 0.10 -6.02
C SER A 181 -18.31 1.18 -6.45
N ASP A 182 -17.26 1.43 -5.67
CA ASP A 182 -16.16 2.35 -5.97
C ASP A 182 -14.88 1.64 -6.48
N PHE A 183 -14.93 0.31 -6.67
CA PHE A 183 -13.82 -0.48 -7.19
C PHE A 183 -13.63 -0.26 -8.70
N ILE A 184 -12.81 0.73 -9.04
CA ILE A 184 -12.51 1.14 -10.43
C ILE A 184 -10.99 1.08 -10.66
N PRO A 185 -10.36 -0.11 -10.54
CA PRO A 185 -8.91 -0.25 -10.57
C PRO A 185 -8.28 0.10 -11.92
N THR A 186 -7.05 0.60 -11.86
CA THR A 186 -6.08 0.46 -12.95
C THR A 186 -5.31 -0.84 -12.77
N VAL A 187 -5.14 -1.65 -13.84
CA VAL A 187 -4.38 -2.90 -13.83
C VAL A 187 -3.32 -2.87 -14.92
N VAL A 188 -2.05 -2.90 -14.51
CA VAL A 188 -0.88 -2.93 -15.39
C VAL A 188 -0.36 -4.37 -15.48
N PHE A 189 -0.24 -4.88 -16.69
CA PHE A 189 0.35 -6.20 -16.95
C PHE A 189 1.82 -6.07 -17.37
N ASP A 190 2.67 -6.92 -16.78
CA ASP A 190 4.09 -7.05 -17.11
C ASP A 190 4.50 -8.52 -17.32
N GLY A 191 5.32 -8.78 -18.34
CA GLY A 191 5.75 -10.13 -18.67
C GLY A 191 4.60 -11.04 -19.11
N THR A 192 4.58 -12.28 -18.60
CA THR A 192 3.65 -13.34 -19.02
C THR A 192 3.02 -14.06 -17.82
N ASN A 193 1.95 -14.82 -18.08
CA ASN A 193 1.19 -15.58 -17.08
C ASN A 193 0.56 -14.70 -15.99
N ASN A 194 0.03 -13.53 -16.39
CA ASN A 194 -0.81 -12.73 -15.51
C ASN A 194 -2.29 -13.06 -15.70
N GLU A 195 -3.03 -13.02 -14.60
CA GLU A 195 -4.49 -13.13 -14.61
C GLU A 195 -5.13 -12.12 -13.65
N PHE A 196 -6.11 -11.37 -14.13
CA PHE A 196 -7.03 -10.61 -13.29
C PHE A 196 -8.42 -11.26 -13.38
N ARG A 197 -8.81 -11.96 -12.31
CA ARG A 197 -10.01 -12.80 -12.22
C ARG A 197 -11.06 -12.13 -11.33
N VAL A 198 -12.27 -11.97 -11.83
CA VAL A 198 -13.45 -11.57 -11.07
C VAL A 198 -14.34 -12.79 -10.84
N GLN A 199 -14.70 -13.08 -9.59
CA GLN A 199 -15.55 -14.23 -9.24
C GLN A 199 -17.04 -13.86 -9.08
N THR A 200 -17.38 -12.60 -8.81
CA THR A 200 -18.76 -12.11 -8.71
C THR A 200 -18.92 -10.73 -9.33
N VAL A 201 -20.08 -10.49 -9.96
CA VAL A 201 -20.40 -9.25 -10.70
C VAL A 201 -21.65 -8.61 -10.09
N PRO A 202 -21.55 -7.95 -8.91
CA PRO A 202 -22.70 -7.39 -8.18
C PRO A 202 -23.31 -6.15 -8.83
N GLN A 203 -22.51 -5.37 -9.57
CA GLN A 203 -22.94 -4.22 -10.39
C GLN A 203 -22.25 -4.27 -11.77
N VAL A 204 -22.43 -3.23 -12.60
CA VAL A 204 -21.51 -2.97 -13.72
C VAL A 204 -20.13 -2.66 -13.14
N LEU A 205 -19.08 -3.29 -13.68
CA LEU A 205 -17.70 -3.10 -13.25
C LEU A 205 -16.90 -2.45 -14.39
N TYR A 206 -16.00 -1.52 -14.05
CA TYR A 206 -15.16 -0.80 -14.99
C TYR A 206 -13.69 -0.92 -14.60
N PHE A 207 -12.84 -1.44 -15.49
CA PHE A 207 -11.41 -1.61 -15.26
C PHE A 207 -10.59 -0.88 -16.32
N TYR A 208 -9.56 -0.14 -15.90
CA TYR A 208 -8.60 0.47 -16.81
C TYR A 208 -7.38 -0.44 -16.95
N LEU A 209 -7.25 -1.11 -18.09
CA LEU A 209 -6.21 -2.11 -18.33
C LEU A 209 -5.09 -1.51 -19.18
N ILE A 210 -3.84 -1.73 -18.75
CA ILE A 210 -2.62 -1.27 -19.42
C ILE A 210 -1.79 -2.49 -19.82
N ASN A 211 -1.21 -2.45 -21.03
CA ASN A 211 -0.45 -3.55 -21.64
C ASN A 211 -1.23 -4.88 -21.77
N PHE A 212 -2.53 -4.83 -22.03
CA PHE A 212 -3.30 -6.04 -22.28
C PHE A 212 -2.90 -6.68 -23.63
N GLY A 213 -2.43 -7.92 -23.60
CA GLY A 213 -1.83 -8.63 -24.74
C GLY A 213 -1.50 -10.09 -24.41
N THR A 214 -0.62 -10.72 -25.20
CA THR A 214 -0.23 -12.16 -25.08
C THR A 214 0.07 -12.65 -23.66
N GLY A 215 0.61 -11.80 -22.79
CA GLY A 215 0.99 -12.14 -21.41
C GLY A 215 -0.13 -12.09 -20.38
N ALA A 216 -1.32 -11.59 -20.73
CA ALA A 216 -2.40 -11.25 -19.81
C ALA A 216 -3.70 -12.02 -20.09
N THR A 217 -4.42 -12.34 -19.02
CA THR A 217 -5.76 -12.95 -19.05
C THR A 217 -6.71 -12.15 -18.19
N ILE A 218 -7.88 -11.80 -18.70
CA ILE A 218 -9.02 -11.37 -17.87
C ILE A 218 -9.97 -12.56 -17.73
N SER A 219 -10.34 -12.89 -16.50
CA SER A 219 -11.28 -13.99 -16.22
C SER A 219 -12.51 -13.45 -15.50
N VAL A 220 -13.70 -13.79 -15.95
CA VAL A 220 -14.97 -13.28 -15.39
C VAL A 220 -15.99 -14.42 -15.25
N PRO A 221 -17.08 -14.29 -14.46
CA PRO A 221 -17.96 -15.42 -14.20
C PRO A 221 -18.78 -15.84 -15.43
N ASN A 222 -18.88 -17.14 -15.69
CA ASN A 222 -19.73 -17.69 -16.75
C ASN A 222 -21.23 -17.77 -16.35
N SER A 223 -21.66 -16.99 -15.34
CA SER A 223 -23.03 -16.97 -14.83
C SER A 223 -23.97 -16.20 -15.77
N GLY A 224 -24.26 -16.79 -16.92
CA GLY A 224 -25.07 -16.21 -17.99
C GLY A 224 -24.29 -15.29 -18.92
N TYR A 225 -23.01 -15.57 -19.20
CA TYR A 225 -22.30 -14.90 -20.31
C TYR A 225 -23.04 -15.11 -21.63
N THR A 226 -23.17 -14.04 -22.43
CA THR A 226 -23.86 -14.07 -23.72
C THR A 226 -22.96 -13.70 -24.89
N SER A 227 -22.18 -12.63 -24.75
CA SER A 227 -21.33 -12.11 -25.83
C SER A 227 -20.28 -11.12 -25.30
N PHE A 228 -19.40 -10.70 -26.20
CA PHE A 228 -18.52 -9.55 -26.03
C PHE A 228 -18.67 -8.59 -27.21
N ALA A 229 -18.26 -7.34 -27.03
CA ALA A 229 -18.07 -6.37 -28.10
C ALA A 229 -16.79 -5.56 -27.85
N TYR A 230 -16.08 -5.17 -28.90
CA TYR A 230 -15.00 -4.19 -28.81
C TYR A 230 -15.39 -2.96 -29.62
N VAL A 231 -15.24 -1.77 -29.03
CA VAL A 231 -15.57 -0.48 -29.64
C VAL A 231 -14.26 0.28 -29.92
N PRO A 232 -13.73 0.24 -31.16
CA PRO A 232 -12.35 0.69 -31.43
C PRO A 232 -12.10 2.18 -31.14
N ASP A 233 -13.12 3.03 -31.33
CA ASP A 233 -13.01 4.49 -31.22
C ASP A 233 -12.80 4.98 -29.77
N VAL A 234 -13.29 4.22 -28.78
CA VAL A 234 -13.14 4.52 -27.34
C VAL A 234 -12.22 3.53 -26.62
N GLY A 235 -11.85 2.43 -27.28
CA GLY A 235 -10.97 1.40 -26.72
C GLY A 235 -11.60 0.53 -25.63
N PHE A 236 -12.93 0.39 -25.62
CA PHE A 236 -13.65 -0.40 -24.64
C PHE A 236 -13.96 -1.79 -25.17
N LEU A 237 -13.62 -2.81 -24.39
CA LEU A 237 -14.01 -4.20 -24.56
C LEU A 237 -15.10 -4.51 -23.51
N GLU A 238 -16.34 -4.64 -23.98
CA GLU A 238 -17.53 -4.88 -23.16
C GLU A 238 -17.85 -6.37 -23.14
N VAL A 239 -18.14 -6.90 -21.95
CA VAL A 239 -18.43 -8.33 -21.71
C VAL A 239 -19.79 -8.46 -21.05
N PHE A 240 -20.74 -9.11 -21.72
CA PHE A 240 -22.14 -9.17 -21.30
C PHE A 240 -22.42 -10.45 -20.50
N ILE A 241 -22.87 -10.28 -19.26
CA ILE A 241 -23.12 -11.35 -18.28
C ILE A 241 -24.51 -11.12 -17.66
N SER A 242 -25.48 -11.95 -18.06
CA SER A 242 -26.89 -11.79 -17.75
C SER A 242 -27.41 -10.39 -18.15
N SER A 243 -27.81 -9.55 -17.17
CA SER A 243 -28.27 -8.17 -17.38
C SER A 243 -27.21 -7.12 -17.02
N ARG A 244 -25.95 -7.53 -16.86
CA ARG A 244 -24.81 -6.67 -16.46
C ARG A 244 -23.71 -6.72 -17.51
N ALA A 245 -22.88 -5.69 -17.51
CA ALA A 245 -21.67 -5.62 -18.32
C ALA A 245 -20.44 -5.46 -17.42
N ILE A 246 -19.31 -6.02 -17.86
CA ILE A 246 -17.98 -5.61 -17.41
C ILE A 246 -17.37 -4.82 -18.56
N ILE A 247 -16.87 -3.62 -18.26
CA ILE A 247 -16.27 -2.70 -19.24
C ILE A 247 -14.76 -2.68 -18.99
N LEU A 248 -14.01 -3.16 -19.98
CA LEU A 248 -12.55 -3.22 -19.96
C LEU A 248 -12.02 -2.13 -20.89
N ASN A 249 -11.55 -1.01 -20.34
CA ASN A 249 -10.85 -0.01 -21.14
C ASN A 249 -9.42 -0.51 -21.38
N ILE A 250 -9.13 -0.93 -22.61
CA ILE A 250 -7.85 -1.52 -23.05
C ILE A 250 -7.07 -0.60 -23.99
N GLY A 251 -7.73 0.43 -24.52
CA GLY A 251 -7.20 1.34 -25.53
C GLY A 251 -7.66 0.98 -26.96
N ALA A 252 -7.33 1.84 -27.91
CA ALA A 252 -7.73 1.74 -29.31
C ALA A 252 -6.88 0.72 -30.10
N GLN A 253 -7.25 0.49 -31.37
CA GLN A 253 -6.47 -0.27 -32.36
C GLN A 253 -6.30 -1.78 -32.12
N TYR A 254 -7.06 -2.41 -31.22
CA TYR A 254 -7.06 -3.87 -31.11
C TYR A 254 -7.80 -4.51 -32.29
N ASP A 255 -7.24 -5.59 -32.83
CA ASP A 255 -7.88 -6.38 -33.87
C ASP A 255 -8.90 -7.35 -33.22
N ILE A 256 -10.19 -7.13 -33.48
CA ILE A 256 -11.26 -7.93 -32.87
C ILE A 256 -11.14 -9.44 -33.17
N THR A 257 -10.48 -9.82 -34.28
CA THR A 257 -10.26 -11.22 -34.65
C THR A 257 -9.20 -11.93 -33.80
N LYS A 258 -8.40 -11.18 -33.03
CA LYS A 258 -7.32 -11.70 -32.18
C LYS A 258 -7.70 -11.84 -30.70
N PHE A 259 -8.91 -11.43 -30.31
CA PHE A 259 -9.45 -11.82 -29.01
C PHE A 259 -9.83 -13.30 -29.01
N ALA A 260 -9.23 -14.05 -28.10
CA ALA A 260 -9.66 -15.42 -27.79
C ALA A 260 -10.52 -15.39 -26.54
N ILE A 261 -11.76 -15.87 -26.66
CA ILE A 261 -12.65 -16.11 -25.53
C ILE A 261 -12.92 -17.61 -25.42
N THR A 262 -12.64 -18.16 -24.24
CA THR A 262 -12.85 -19.58 -23.91
C THR A 262 -13.62 -19.69 -22.60
N THR A 263 -14.69 -20.47 -22.57
CA THR A 263 -15.53 -20.67 -21.38
C THR A 263 -15.31 -22.06 -20.77
N ASP A 264 -15.35 -22.13 -19.44
CA ASP A 264 -15.49 -23.37 -18.69
C ASP A 264 -16.81 -23.39 -17.89
N ALA A 265 -17.00 -24.34 -16.97
CA ALA A 265 -18.23 -24.46 -16.17
C ALA A 265 -18.47 -23.28 -15.20
N THR A 266 -17.48 -22.40 -15.00
CA THR A 266 -17.43 -21.36 -13.96
C THR A 266 -16.96 -20.01 -14.46
N LEU A 267 -16.04 -19.96 -15.44
CA LEU A 267 -15.36 -18.76 -15.90
C LEU A 267 -15.42 -18.58 -17.42
N VAL A 268 -15.30 -17.33 -17.83
CA VAL A 268 -15.04 -16.87 -19.19
C VAL A 268 -13.65 -16.26 -19.17
N HIS A 269 -12.70 -16.86 -19.87
CA HIS A 269 -11.35 -16.35 -20.01
C HIS A 269 -11.23 -15.56 -21.31
N ILE A 270 -10.65 -14.37 -21.21
CA ILE A 270 -10.50 -13.40 -22.29
C ILE A 270 -9.01 -13.10 -22.43
N LYS A 271 -8.47 -13.32 -23.63
CA LYS A 271 -7.08 -13.07 -23.99
C LYS A 271 -6.99 -12.31 -25.31
N TYR A 272 -5.90 -11.60 -25.52
CA TYR A 272 -5.54 -11.05 -26.82
C TYR A 272 -4.28 -11.76 -27.32
N ASN A 273 -4.39 -12.48 -28.44
CA ASN A 273 -3.36 -13.41 -28.92
C ASN A 273 -2.20 -12.73 -29.69
N ASP A 274 -1.93 -11.46 -29.40
CA ASP A 274 -0.90 -10.65 -30.06
C ASP A 274 -0.35 -9.60 -29.08
N VAL A 275 0.73 -8.91 -29.47
CA VAL A 275 1.28 -7.80 -28.69
C VAL A 275 0.30 -6.62 -28.64
N SER A 276 0.31 -5.89 -27.53
CA SER A 276 -0.52 -4.69 -27.33
C SER A 276 -0.29 -3.70 -28.49
N PRO A 277 -1.35 -3.25 -29.21
CA PRO A 277 -1.21 -2.35 -30.34
C PRO A 277 -0.74 -0.95 -29.90
N SER A 278 -0.28 -0.13 -30.85
CA SER A 278 0.15 1.26 -30.59
C SER A 278 -0.93 2.18 -30.01
N GLY A 279 -2.21 1.82 -30.14
CA GLY A 279 -3.33 2.52 -29.52
C GLY A 279 -3.74 2.00 -28.14
N ALA A 280 -3.10 0.94 -27.64
CA ALA A 280 -3.37 0.40 -26.31
C ALA A 280 -3.02 1.41 -25.22
N ASN A 281 -3.68 1.30 -24.06
CA ASN A 281 -3.33 2.11 -22.89
C ASN A 281 -1.89 1.80 -22.45
N GLN A 282 -1.14 2.85 -22.05
CA GLN A 282 0.27 2.83 -21.67
C GLN A 282 0.48 3.56 -20.33
N GLY A 283 1.58 3.26 -19.63
CA GLY A 283 1.96 3.92 -18.38
C GLY A 283 1.40 3.24 -17.13
N GLY A 284 0.68 3.98 -16.28
CA GLY A 284 0.16 3.49 -15.00
C GLY A 284 1.20 3.48 -13.88
N CYS A 285 0.94 2.68 -12.84
CA CYS A 285 1.91 2.41 -11.79
C CYS A 285 3.03 1.48 -12.30
N SER A 286 4.19 1.55 -11.65
CA SER A 286 5.33 0.64 -11.91
C SER A 286 5.66 -0.14 -10.65
N CYS A 287 6.32 -1.28 -10.81
CA CYS A 287 6.91 -2.01 -9.69
C CYS A 287 8.43 -1.97 -9.77
N VAL A 288 9.03 -1.13 -8.94
CA VAL A 288 10.47 -1.05 -8.74
C VAL A 288 10.76 -1.48 -7.30
N LEU A 289 11.60 -2.50 -7.14
CA LEU A 289 12.03 -2.98 -5.82
C LEU A 289 13.10 -2.03 -5.25
N ASP A 290 12.69 -0.87 -4.75
CA ASP A 290 13.59 0.05 -4.06
C ASP A 290 13.81 -0.41 -2.61
N ILE A 291 14.93 -1.11 -2.38
CA ILE A 291 15.33 -1.56 -1.05
C ILE A 291 16.37 -0.60 -0.51
N LYS A 292 15.92 0.27 0.40
CA LYS A 292 16.81 1.09 1.20
C LYS A 292 17.78 0.22 2.01
N THR A 293 19.03 0.66 2.08
CA THR A 293 19.98 0.18 3.08
C THR A 293 19.64 0.82 4.43
N PRO A 294 19.48 0.05 5.53
CA PRO A 294 19.28 0.65 6.85
C PRO A 294 20.40 1.63 7.18
N PRO A 295 20.11 2.80 7.79
CA PRO A 295 21.14 3.73 8.23
C PRO A 295 22.05 3.06 9.25
N THR A 296 23.35 3.38 9.20
CA THR A 296 24.33 2.81 10.12
C THR A 296 24.00 3.25 11.54
N ALA A 297 23.71 2.30 12.43
CA ALA A 297 23.39 2.59 13.82
C ALA A 297 24.55 3.36 14.48
N ILE A 298 24.27 4.59 14.92
CA ILE A 298 25.26 5.45 15.58
C ILE A 298 25.58 4.79 16.92
N THR A 299 26.74 4.13 16.99
CA THR A 299 27.24 3.56 18.24
C THR A 299 27.81 4.69 19.07
N THR A 300 26.93 5.40 19.80
CA THR A 300 27.34 6.41 20.77
C THR A 300 28.11 5.71 21.90
N GLU A 301 29.43 5.69 21.77
CA GLU A 301 30.30 5.33 22.89
C GLU A 301 30.15 6.38 23.98
N VAL A 302 29.34 6.06 24.99
CA VAL A 302 29.32 6.80 26.24
C VAL A 302 30.68 6.59 26.89
N GLN A 303 31.62 7.51 26.63
CA GLN A 303 32.81 7.65 27.45
C GLN A 303 32.35 8.01 28.85
N THR A 304 32.32 7.02 29.74
CA THR A 304 32.25 7.25 31.18
C THR A 304 33.55 7.88 31.64
N THR A 305 33.68 9.20 31.45
CA THR A 305 34.63 10.02 32.18
C THR A 305 34.26 9.97 33.65
N SER A 306 34.94 9.10 34.39
CA SER A 306 34.81 8.95 35.83
C SER A 306 35.42 10.16 36.54
N ASN A 307 34.68 11.26 36.58
CA ASN A 307 34.95 12.34 37.51
C ASN A 307 34.51 11.86 38.89
N GLU A 308 35.49 11.51 39.74
CA GLU A 308 35.25 11.42 41.17
C GLU A 308 34.80 12.80 41.67
N VAL A 309 33.63 12.85 42.29
CA VAL A 309 33.12 14.05 42.96
C VAL A 309 33.33 13.82 44.45
N GLU A 310 34.22 14.59 45.06
CA GLU A 310 34.45 14.54 46.50
C GLU A 310 33.19 14.96 47.26
N GLU A 311 32.82 14.21 48.29
CA GLU A 311 31.71 14.56 49.18
C GLU A 311 32.06 15.81 49.99
N THR A 312 31.48 16.97 49.64
CA THR A 312 31.40 18.11 50.56
C THR A 312 30.05 18.10 51.27
N THR A 313 30.03 17.43 52.43
CA THR A 313 28.91 17.52 53.39
C THR A 313 28.67 18.98 53.81
N SER A 314 27.41 19.40 53.81
CA SER A 314 26.97 20.63 54.49
C SER A 314 25.56 20.43 55.02
N GLU A 315 25.45 20.31 56.34
CA GLU A 315 24.19 20.40 57.08
C GLU A 315 23.65 21.84 56.99
N ILE A 316 22.32 22.03 57.09
CA ILE A 316 21.69 23.12 57.87
C ILE A 316 20.16 22.92 57.96
N GLU A 317 19.73 22.75 59.22
CA GLU A 317 18.48 23.16 59.88
C GLU A 317 17.14 23.20 59.12
N THR A 318 16.24 22.32 59.56
CA THR A 318 14.78 22.55 59.53
C THR A 318 14.36 23.72 60.43
N THR A 319 13.43 24.55 59.96
CA THR A 319 12.52 25.33 60.81
C THR A 319 11.09 25.26 60.25
N SER A 320 10.08 25.35 61.13
CA SER A 320 8.68 25.08 60.79
C SER A 320 7.69 25.75 61.74
N GLU A 321 6.87 26.66 61.23
CA GLU A 321 5.70 27.33 61.85
C GLU A 321 5.01 28.14 60.72
N ALA A 322 3.75 28.58 60.77
CA ALA A 322 2.49 28.07 61.34
C ALA A 322 1.34 28.96 60.77
N GLU A 323 0.07 28.58 60.98
CA GLU A 323 -1.14 29.30 60.52
C GLU A 323 -1.24 30.73 61.14
N THR A 324 -1.98 31.74 60.63
CA THR A 324 -3.46 31.77 60.44
C THR A 324 -4.01 32.96 59.61
N THR A 325 -5.09 32.68 58.87
CA THR A 325 -6.27 33.47 58.41
C THR A 325 -6.52 35.00 58.69
N ASN A 326 -7.10 35.66 57.66
CA ASN A 326 -8.36 36.46 57.63
C ASN A 326 -8.41 38.02 57.49
N ASN A 327 -9.43 38.44 56.71
CA ASN A 327 -10.16 39.73 56.61
C ASN A 327 -9.62 40.92 55.78
N GLY A 328 -10.52 41.50 54.98
CA GLY A 328 -10.49 42.89 54.42
C GLY A 328 -11.34 43.86 55.28
N PRO A 329 -11.93 44.97 54.75
CA PRO A 329 -12.26 45.29 53.35
C PRO A 329 -11.82 46.72 52.88
N ASP A 330 -12.54 47.31 51.90
CA ASP A 330 -12.62 48.75 51.55
C ASP A 330 -11.38 49.45 50.93
N HIS A 331 -11.48 50.43 50.01
CA HIS A 331 -12.58 50.91 49.12
C HIS A 331 -11.96 51.72 47.93
N ASP A 332 -12.81 52.29 47.06
CA ASP A 332 -12.54 53.36 46.07
C ASP A 332 -11.67 53.02 44.83
N ASN A 333 -11.72 53.72 43.68
CA ASN A 333 -12.72 54.47 42.89
C ASN A 333 -11.91 55.38 41.93
N HIS A 334 -11.99 55.16 40.61
CA HIS A 334 -12.29 56.20 39.59
C HIS A 334 -12.03 55.70 38.14
N ASP A 335 -13.01 55.99 37.28
CA ASP A 335 -13.02 56.45 35.88
C ASP A 335 -11.76 56.26 34.96
N ASP A 336 -11.85 56.13 33.62
CA ASP A 336 -12.90 56.57 32.67
C ASP A 336 -12.65 55.99 31.25
N LYS A 337 -13.64 56.11 30.33
CA LYS A 337 -13.62 55.95 28.83
C LYS A 337 -12.95 54.68 28.24
N GLY A 338 -13.55 53.93 27.29
CA GLY A 338 -14.24 54.35 26.06
C GLY A 338 -13.23 54.47 24.90
N ASN A 339 -13.47 54.12 23.63
CA ASN A 339 -14.62 53.58 22.87
C ASN A 339 -14.02 52.87 21.60
N GLU A 340 -14.67 52.26 20.60
CA GLU A 340 -16.07 52.07 20.17
C GLU A 340 -16.22 50.78 19.31
N ASN A 341 -17.42 50.50 18.80
CA ASN A 341 -17.78 49.38 17.92
C ASN A 341 -17.26 49.51 16.47
N ASN A 342 -17.20 48.38 15.75
CA ASN A 342 -17.98 48.31 14.49
C ASN A 342 -18.44 46.89 14.11
N LYS A 343 -19.65 46.79 13.53
CA LYS A 343 -20.25 45.59 12.94
C LYS A 343 -20.87 45.97 11.59
N GLY A 344 -20.54 45.25 10.52
CA GLY A 344 -21.09 45.50 9.19
C GLY A 344 -21.50 44.21 8.48
N ASN A 345 -22.80 43.89 8.51
CA ASN A 345 -23.39 42.99 7.52
C ASN A 345 -23.59 43.76 6.21
N ASN A 346 -23.56 43.05 5.08
CA ASN A 346 -24.57 43.24 4.04
C ASN A 346 -24.68 42.01 3.12
N ASN A 347 -25.92 41.69 2.74
CA ASN A 347 -26.21 40.80 1.63
C ASN A 347 -26.26 41.62 0.33
N ASP A 348 -25.94 41.01 -0.80
CA ASP A 348 -26.62 41.34 -2.06
C ASP A 348 -26.78 40.08 -2.94
N SER A 349 -27.77 40.10 -3.83
CA SER A 349 -28.25 38.93 -4.59
C SER A 349 -28.65 39.30 -6.02
N GLY A 350 -27.65 39.62 -6.84
CA GLY A 350 -27.86 40.07 -8.23
C GLY A 350 -28.29 38.95 -9.18
N LYS A 351 -29.56 38.97 -9.61
CA LYS A 351 -30.01 38.25 -10.82
C LYS A 351 -29.69 39.09 -12.06
N GLY A 352 -28.97 38.52 -13.03
CA GLY A 352 -28.68 39.17 -14.32
C GLY A 352 -29.10 38.31 -15.51
N ASN A 353 -30.19 38.68 -16.18
CA ASN A 353 -30.56 38.11 -17.49
C ASN A 353 -29.82 38.88 -18.59
N GLY A 354 -28.93 38.21 -19.33
CA GLY A 354 -28.24 38.77 -20.50
C GLY A 354 -28.57 37.98 -21.76
N ASN A 355 -29.30 38.59 -22.70
CA ASN A 355 -29.67 37.99 -23.97
C ASN A 355 -28.98 38.72 -25.13
N SER A 356 -28.03 38.07 -25.81
CA SER A 356 -27.24 38.68 -26.89
C SER A 356 -27.11 37.75 -28.10
N ASN A 357 -28.02 37.92 -29.06
CA ASN A 357 -27.87 37.38 -30.42
C ASN A 357 -26.68 38.07 -31.12
N GLY A 358 -25.64 37.29 -31.46
CA GLY A 358 -24.50 37.76 -32.25
C GLY A 358 -24.20 36.81 -33.40
N LYS A 359 -24.60 37.19 -34.62
CA LYS A 359 -24.13 36.52 -35.85
C LYS A 359 -22.76 37.09 -36.23
N GLY A 360 -21.80 36.22 -36.52
CA GLY A 360 -20.53 36.57 -37.14
C GLY A 360 -20.05 35.40 -37.99
N ASN A 361 -19.86 35.64 -39.29
CA ASN A 361 -19.36 34.64 -40.22
C ASN A 361 -17.83 34.55 -40.18
N ASP A 362 -17.34 33.36 -40.54
CA ASP A 362 -16.16 33.06 -41.34
C ASP A 362 -15.31 34.26 -41.82
N ASN A 363 -14.00 34.20 -41.55
CA ASN A 363 -13.06 34.23 -42.67
C ASN A 363 -11.71 33.57 -42.36
N GLU A 364 -11.06 33.08 -43.40
CA GLU A 364 -9.77 32.37 -43.33
C GLU A 364 -8.59 33.36 -43.31
N ASN A 365 -7.51 33.03 -42.59
CA ASN A 365 -6.14 33.35 -43.06
C ASN A 365 -5.06 32.52 -42.36
N SER A 366 -4.60 31.45 -43.03
CA SER A 366 -3.40 30.73 -42.63
C SER A 366 -2.15 31.42 -43.19
N LYS A 367 -1.30 32.00 -42.33
CA LYS A 367 0.09 32.33 -42.65
C LYS A 367 1.01 31.91 -41.50
N GLY A 368 1.85 30.92 -41.77
CA GLY A 368 2.74 30.32 -40.78
C GLY A 368 4.02 31.14 -40.53
N ASN A 369 4.88 30.59 -39.68
CA ASN A 369 6.27 30.98 -39.53
C ASN A 369 7.06 29.78 -39.02
N ASP A 370 7.61 28.98 -39.94
CA ASP A 370 8.59 27.95 -39.58
C ASP A 370 9.84 28.61 -39.03
N LYS A 371 10.34 28.11 -37.90
CA LYS A 371 11.65 28.48 -37.36
C LYS A 371 12.40 27.25 -36.88
N ASP A 372 13.03 26.59 -37.84
CA ASP A 372 14.13 25.65 -37.58
C ASP A 372 15.19 26.30 -36.70
N LYS A 373 15.30 25.82 -35.46
CA LYS A 373 16.54 25.81 -34.67
C LYS A 373 16.62 24.50 -33.92
N GLY A 374 17.11 23.48 -34.59
CA GLY A 374 17.40 22.19 -33.96
C GLY A 374 18.50 22.32 -32.90
N ASN A 375 18.52 21.36 -31.98
CA ASN A 375 19.71 21.08 -31.18
C ASN A 375 19.83 19.56 -31.06
N GLY A 376 20.91 18.99 -31.57
CA GLY A 376 21.09 17.55 -31.63
C GLY A 376 21.50 16.97 -30.27
N ASN A 377 21.17 15.70 -30.00
CA ASN A 377 21.78 14.98 -28.90
C ASN A 377 21.97 13.49 -29.24
N ASN A 378 23.21 13.00 -29.14
CA ASN A 378 23.59 11.65 -29.55
C ASN A 378 23.37 10.65 -28.40
N GLY A 379 22.22 9.96 -28.38
CA GLY A 379 21.95 8.85 -27.47
C GLY A 379 22.49 7.52 -28.02
N ARG A 380 23.44 6.87 -27.33
CA ARG A 380 24.02 5.58 -27.76
C ARG A 380 23.04 4.42 -27.56
N GLY A 381 22.60 3.80 -28.65
CA GLY A 381 21.85 2.53 -28.60
C GLY A 381 22.75 1.36 -28.22
N HIS A 382 22.67 0.89 -26.98
CA HIS A 382 23.23 -0.41 -26.58
C HIS A 382 22.20 -1.52 -26.83
N LYS A 383 22.46 -2.35 -27.86
CA LYS A 383 21.83 -3.67 -27.91
C LYS A 383 22.24 -4.45 -26.67
N ARG A 384 21.28 -5.12 -26.03
CA ARG A 384 21.54 -6.30 -25.20
C ARG A 384 21.05 -7.50 -25.98
N GLU A 385 21.89 -8.52 -26.08
CA GLU A 385 21.45 -9.84 -26.52
C GLU A 385 20.56 -10.43 -25.42
N ILE A 386 19.57 -11.22 -25.83
CA ILE A 386 18.70 -11.97 -24.93
C ILE A 386 19.10 -13.43 -25.07
N ASP A 387 19.97 -13.88 -24.16
CA ASP A 387 20.31 -15.30 -24.06
C ASP A 387 19.07 -16.09 -23.60
N ALA A 388 18.54 -16.91 -24.50
CA ALA A 388 17.33 -17.68 -24.28
C ALA A 388 17.66 -19.07 -23.69
N ASP A 389 17.95 -19.10 -22.38
CA ASP A 389 18.24 -20.35 -21.68
C ASP A 389 17.02 -21.28 -21.60
N ASN A 390 17.01 -22.27 -22.49
CA ASN A 390 16.00 -23.31 -22.56
C ASN A 390 16.12 -24.26 -21.35
N SER A 391 15.22 -24.14 -20.38
CA SER A 391 15.09 -25.09 -19.26
C SER A 391 13.86 -25.98 -19.41
N ALA A 392 13.97 -27.03 -20.22
CA ALA A 392 12.96 -28.08 -20.30
C ALA A 392 13.02 -28.97 -19.03
N GLY A 393 12.13 -28.73 -18.07
CA GLY A 393 11.98 -29.53 -16.85
C GLY A 393 10.81 -30.51 -16.93
N SER A 394 11.04 -31.78 -16.63
CA SER A 394 10.05 -32.86 -16.79
C SER A 394 8.87 -32.78 -15.82
N SER A 395 7.65 -32.91 -16.32
CA SER A 395 6.46 -33.17 -15.51
C SER A 395 6.39 -34.66 -15.12
N SER A 396 6.52 -34.95 -13.83
CA SER A 396 6.20 -36.28 -13.26
C SER A 396 4.94 -36.19 -12.38
N THR A 397 3.97 -37.06 -12.64
CA THR A 397 2.68 -37.10 -11.95
C THR A 397 2.78 -37.68 -10.53
N ASN A 398 2.08 -37.06 -9.57
CA ASN A 398 0.91 -37.71 -8.95
C ASN A 398 0.16 -36.77 -7.97
N PRO A 399 -1.19 -36.87 -7.89
CA PRO A 399 -1.99 -36.17 -6.88
C PRO A 399 -2.12 -36.99 -5.58
N ILE A 400 -2.20 -36.31 -4.44
CA ILE A 400 -2.68 -36.90 -3.18
C ILE A 400 -3.73 -35.94 -2.58
N SER A 401 -4.85 -36.51 -2.15
CA SER A 401 -6.04 -35.78 -1.71
C SER A 401 -5.87 -35.16 -0.32
N THR A 402 -6.11 -33.86 -0.19
CA THR A 402 -6.39 -33.22 1.11
C THR A 402 -7.90 -33.29 1.37
N LEU A 403 -8.32 -34.20 2.24
CA LEU A 403 -9.74 -34.42 2.53
C LEU A 403 -10.21 -33.63 3.77
N ILE A 404 -11.49 -33.24 3.76
CA ILE A 404 -12.09 -32.28 4.70
C ILE A 404 -12.18 -32.85 6.12
N ILE A 405 -11.67 -32.10 7.11
CA ILE A 405 -12.12 -32.16 8.51
C ILE A 405 -12.27 -30.73 9.04
N ILE A 406 -13.51 -30.24 9.10
CA ILE A 406 -13.92 -29.07 9.88
C ILE A 406 -15.16 -29.48 10.67
N GLY A 407 -15.11 -29.38 12.00
CA GLY A 407 -16.28 -29.58 12.86
C GLY A 407 -15.97 -29.97 14.31
N SER A 408 -16.77 -29.45 15.23
CA SER A 408 -17.04 -30.02 16.56
C SER A 408 -15.92 -29.99 17.62
N ILE A 409 -15.44 -28.80 17.98
CA ILE A 409 -15.07 -28.50 19.37
C ILE A 409 -15.79 -27.22 19.80
N TRP A 410 -16.90 -27.36 20.53
CA TRP A 410 -17.50 -26.29 21.35
C TRP A 410 -18.16 -26.88 22.60
N LEU A 411 -17.88 -26.23 23.73
CA LEU A 411 -18.61 -26.25 25.00
C LEU A 411 -18.79 -27.58 25.76
N ALA A 412 -17.89 -27.81 26.71
CA ALA A 412 -18.20 -28.34 28.03
C ALA A 412 -17.30 -27.63 29.05
N ILE A 413 -17.83 -27.26 30.23
CA ILE A 413 -17.22 -26.36 31.23
C ILE A 413 -17.16 -24.91 30.69
N VAL A 414 -17.63 -23.87 31.40
CA VAL A 414 -18.20 -23.77 32.76
C VAL A 414 -19.73 -23.83 32.74
#